data_AF-A0A0C3DFB5-F1
#
_entry.id   AF-A0A0C3DFB5-F1
#
_cell.length_a   1.000
_cell.length_b   1.000
_cell.length_c   1.000
_cell.angle_alpha   90.00
_cell.angle_beta   90.00
_cell.angle_gamma   90.00
#
_symmetry.space_group_name_H-M   'P 1'
#
loop_
_entity.id
_entity.type
_entity.pdbx_description
1 polymer ?
#
loop_
_entity_poly.entity_id
_entity_poly.type
_entity_poly.pdbx_seq_one_letter_code
_entity_poly.pdbx_strand_id
1 'polypeptide(L)'
;LETTRTIEIWSISVAKHVLCKEVENLTHEKHGLHFKAKSSTAEQQEGFMMNEVANTMRGGGPYLWELVTALLDSIPNHHQAEKASVAEPALFMGQEMDLGEFGGDNIGLEGGNDSDAGECGDAGTQGTHQAASRNAALLVIKAVVCISIFLQSSNERCNHLQGTLSFFFHSTSVPEKVIKTLAHAGLSISIKSIDNAVKSVSKEISNQIKKSAQTLCSSFAYDNFDMDFKMWQPTLEKQSLFVSATSATIIPLYGVHSTDVLCCSAELWAKDPCNPNPTSFPLISETKPMIMLHKLDTYSKQPHPNSLSLRQEAFVWHVHNILVCHGQHFGHFLMELGEVNPVDKIPVHKTEQVP
;
A
#
# COMPACT_ATOMS: atom_id res chain seq x y z
N LEU A 1 -41.81 1.26 -40.97
CA LEU A 1 -41.44 2.30 -39.99
C LEU A 1 -42.04 2.01 -38.61
N GLU A 2 -43.35 1.76 -38.48
CA GLU A 2 -43.96 1.40 -37.19
C GLU A 2 -43.40 0.10 -36.59
N THR A 3 -43.26 -0.96 -37.39
CA THR A 3 -42.72 -2.25 -36.92
C THR A 3 -41.29 -2.14 -36.36
N THR A 4 -40.43 -1.36 -37.00
CA THR A 4 -39.03 -1.14 -36.57
C THR A 4 -38.99 -0.46 -35.20
N ARG A 5 -39.79 0.59 -35.02
CA ARG A 5 -39.88 1.31 -33.74
C ARG A 5 -40.41 0.43 -32.61
N THR A 6 -41.39 -0.43 -32.89
CA THR A 6 -41.90 -1.39 -31.90
C THR A 6 -40.83 -2.38 -31.47
N ILE A 7 -40.03 -2.89 -32.43
CA ILE A 7 -38.92 -3.81 -32.14
C ILE A 7 -37.84 -3.12 -31.29
N GLU A 8 -37.45 -1.88 -31.62
CA GLU A 8 -36.46 -1.10 -30.87
C GLU A 8 -36.90 -0.84 -29.42
N ILE A 9 -38.16 -0.44 -29.22
CA ILE A 9 -38.71 -0.22 -27.87
C ILE A 9 -38.69 -1.52 -27.06
N TRP A 10 -39.09 -2.62 -27.69
CA TRP A 10 -39.06 -3.93 -27.04
C TRP A 10 -37.64 -4.35 -26.68
N SER A 11 -36.66 -4.21 -27.58
CA SER A 11 -35.27 -4.59 -27.31
C SER A 11 -34.65 -3.75 -26.20
N ILE A 12 -34.90 -2.44 -26.18
CA ILE A 12 -34.44 -1.56 -25.09
C ILE A 12 -35.08 -1.97 -23.75
N SER A 13 -36.37 -2.33 -23.76
CA SER A 13 -37.06 -2.80 -22.55
C SER A 13 -36.46 -4.09 -22.01
N VAL A 14 -36.12 -5.05 -22.88
CA VAL A 14 -35.47 -6.31 -22.48
C VAL A 14 -34.05 -6.03 -21.94
N ALA A 15 -33.25 -5.23 -22.64
CA ALA A 15 -31.91 -4.86 -22.20
C ALA A 15 -31.95 -4.17 -20.82
N LYS A 16 -32.86 -3.21 -20.62
CA LYS A 16 -33.06 -2.55 -19.33
C LYS A 16 -33.34 -3.56 -18.22
N HIS A 17 -34.22 -4.54 -18.46
CA HIS A 17 -34.55 -5.55 -17.46
C HIS A 17 -33.32 -6.38 -17.06
N VAL A 18 -32.51 -6.81 -18.03
CA VAL A 18 -31.26 -7.55 -17.78
C VAL A 18 -30.28 -6.71 -16.96
N LEU A 19 -30.04 -5.46 -17.38
CA LEU A 19 -29.11 -4.54 -16.70
C LEU A 19 -29.55 -4.24 -15.27
N CYS A 20 -30.84 -3.99 -15.03
CA CYS A 20 -31.36 -3.79 -13.67
C CYS A 20 -31.15 -5.02 -12.79
N LYS A 21 -31.31 -6.23 -13.34
CA LYS A 21 -31.08 -7.47 -12.60
C LYS A 21 -29.61 -7.69 -12.26
N GLU A 22 -28.69 -7.28 -13.14
CA GLU A 22 -27.25 -7.32 -12.85
C GLU A 22 -26.85 -6.31 -11.78
N VAL A 23 -27.40 -5.09 -11.83
CA VAL A 23 -27.25 -4.09 -10.76
C VAL A 23 -27.74 -4.69 -9.43
N GLU A 24 -28.96 -5.24 -9.40
CA GLU A 24 -29.52 -5.89 -8.20
C GLU A 24 -28.61 -7.02 -7.69
N ASN A 25 -28.13 -7.90 -8.57
CA ASN A 25 -27.24 -8.99 -8.20
C ASN A 25 -25.93 -8.48 -7.58
N LEU A 26 -25.31 -7.46 -8.20
CA LEU A 26 -24.08 -6.83 -7.69
C LEU A 26 -24.28 -6.14 -6.34
N THR A 27 -25.52 -5.76 -5.99
CA THR A 27 -25.80 -5.18 -4.67
C THR A 27 -25.80 -6.18 -3.51
N HIS A 28 -25.64 -7.48 -3.74
CA HIS A 28 -25.58 -8.47 -2.65
C HIS A 28 -24.25 -8.44 -1.89
N GLU A 29 -24.29 -8.68 -0.57
CA GLU A 29 -23.10 -8.69 0.31
C GLU A 29 -22.02 -9.68 -0.16
N LYS A 30 -22.40 -10.75 -0.88
CA LYS A 30 -21.47 -11.77 -1.42
C LYS A 30 -20.39 -11.20 -2.36
N HIS A 31 -20.62 -10.03 -2.94
CA HIS A 31 -19.68 -9.38 -3.85
C HIS A 31 -18.68 -8.46 -3.11
N GLY A 32 -18.80 -8.28 -1.79
CA GLY A 32 -17.86 -7.45 -1.03
C GLY A 32 -17.94 -5.95 -1.31
N LEU A 33 -18.88 -5.49 -2.14
CA LEU A 33 -19.03 -4.08 -2.52
C LEU A 33 -19.74 -3.22 -1.45
N HIS A 34 -19.86 -3.74 -0.23
CA HIS A 34 -20.50 -3.05 0.89
C HIS A 34 -19.45 -2.43 1.81
N PHE A 35 -19.65 -1.18 2.23
CA PHE A 35 -18.79 -0.55 3.22
C PHE A 35 -19.56 -0.18 4.50
N LYS A 36 -19.14 -0.79 5.61
CA LYS A 36 -19.79 -0.68 6.92
C LYS A 36 -18.98 0.25 7.81
N ALA A 37 -19.25 1.56 7.72
CA ALA A 37 -18.51 2.59 8.46
C ALA A 37 -18.37 2.36 9.99
N LYS A 38 -19.34 1.72 10.65
CA LYS A 38 -19.26 1.48 12.11
C LYS A 38 -18.40 0.27 12.50
N SER A 39 -18.01 -0.54 11.52
CA SER A 39 -17.23 -1.77 11.68
C SER A 39 -16.14 -1.84 10.61
N SER A 40 -15.68 -0.68 10.13
CA SER A 40 -14.62 -0.61 9.14
C SER A 40 -13.31 -0.97 9.81
N THR A 41 -12.52 -1.78 9.12
CA THR A 41 -11.18 -2.18 9.58
C THR A 41 -10.08 -1.50 8.78
N ALA A 42 -8.87 -1.44 9.34
CA ALA A 42 -7.69 -0.94 8.62
C ALA A 42 -7.43 -1.76 7.34
N GLU A 43 -7.53 -3.10 7.44
CA GLU A 43 -7.34 -4.02 6.31
C GLU A 43 -8.31 -3.75 5.15
N GLN A 44 -9.56 -3.37 5.44
CA GLN A 44 -10.54 -3.03 4.40
C GLN A 44 -10.18 -1.77 3.61
N GLN A 45 -9.41 -0.85 4.20
CA GLN A 45 -8.94 0.36 3.52
C GLN A 45 -7.64 0.12 2.76
N GLU A 46 -6.70 -0.62 3.35
CA GLU A 46 -5.41 -0.95 2.71
C GLU A 46 -5.57 -1.94 1.55
N GLY A 47 -6.52 -2.87 1.66
CA GLY A 47 -6.80 -3.88 0.64
C GLY A 47 -7.60 -3.37 -0.56
N PHE A 48 -7.96 -2.08 -0.62
CA PHE A 48 -8.73 -1.57 -1.75
C PHE A 48 -7.90 -1.60 -3.04
N MET A 49 -8.30 -2.48 -3.96
CA MET A 49 -7.68 -2.62 -5.27
C MET A 49 -8.72 -2.38 -6.37
N MET A 50 -8.54 -1.31 -7.15
CA MET A 50 -9.45 -0.94 -8.24
C MET A 50 -9.71 -2.11 -9.21
N ASN A 51 -8.69 -2.93 -9.46
CA ASN A 51 -8.77 -4.11 -10.33
C ASN A 51 -9.69 -5.19 -9.77
N GLU A 52 -9.67 -5.43 -8.45
CA GLU A 52 -10.53 -6.43 -7.82
C GLU A 52 -12.00 -6.00 -7.89
N VAL A 53 -12.26 -4.71 -7.69
CA VAL A 53 -13.59 -4.12 -7.87
C VAL A 53 -14.06 -4.25 -9.32
N ALA A 54 -13.20 -3.90 -10.28
CA ALA A 54 -13.49 -4.04 -11.71
C ALA A 54 -13.80 -5.50 -12.10
N ASN A 55 -12.98 -6.45 -11.65
CA ASN A 55 -13.18 -7.87 -11.91
C ASN A 55 -14.48 -8.39 -11.29
N THR A 56 -14.80 -7.93 -10.08
CA THR A 56 -16.06 -8.27 -9.40
C THR A 56 -17.27 -7.74 -10.17
N MET A 57 -17.22 -6.49 -10.63
CA MET A 57 -18.29 -5.87 -11.42
C MET A 57 -18.46 -6.56 -12.78
N ARG A 58 -17.35 -6.85 -13.47
CA ARG A 58 -17.34 -7.57 -14.74
C ARG A 58 -17.90 -8.98 -14.60
N GLY A 59 -17.54 -9.70 -13.54
CA GLY A 59 -18.01 -11.06 -13.28
C GLY A 59 -19.47 -11.12 -12.82
N GLY A 60 -19.93 -10.16 -12.02
CA GLY A 60 -21.30 -10.12 -11.48
C GLY A 60 -22.34 -9.44 -12.37
N GLY A 61 -21.90 -8.63 -13.33
CA GLY A 61 -22.74 -7.92 -14.30
C GLY A 61 -22.02 -7.68 -15.64
N PRO A 62 -21.75 -8.73 -16.44
CA PRO A 62 -21.00 -8.61 -17.69
C PRO A 62 -21.68 -7.70 -18.72
N TYR A 63 -23.01 -7.72 -18.84
CA TYR A 63 -23.71 -6.88 -19.83
C TYR A 63 -23.71 -5.41 -19.41
N LEU A 64 -23.84 -5.14 -18.11
CA LEU A 64 -23.70 -3.80 -17.53
C LEU A 64 -22.29 -3.27 -17.73
N TRP A 65 -21.27 -4.10 -17.47
CA TRP A 65 -19.88 -3.76 -17.70
C TRP A 65 -19.65 -3.38 -19.17
N GLU A 66 -20.03 -4.25 -20.09
CA GLU A 66 -19.88 -4.03 -21.54
C GLU A 66 -20.58 -2.74 -21.98
N LEU A 67 -21.85 -2.54 -21.60
CA LEU A 67 -22.60 -1.33 -21.93
C LEU A 67 -21.91 -0.06 -21.42
N VAL A 68 -21.52 -0.03 -20.14
CA VAL A 68 -20.89 1.17 -19.55
C VAL A 68 -19.55 1.44 -20.23
N THR A 69 -18.74 0.42 -20.48
CA THR A 69 -17.47 0.59 -21.20
C THR A 69 -17.67 1.08 -22.63
N ALA A 70 -18.65 0.54 -23.37
CA ALA A 70 -18.96 0.97 -24.73
C ALA A 70 -19.47 2.43 -24.78
N LEU A 71 -20.25 2.86 -23.77
CA LEU A 71 -20.69 4.25 -23.66
C LEU A 71 -19.51 5.19 -23.37
N LEU A 72 -18.58 4.77 -22.52
CA LEU A 72 -17.38 5.54 -22.19
C LEU A 72 -16.36 5.61 -23.35
N ASP A 73 -16.36 4.62 -24.24
CA ASP A 73 -15.50 4.50 -25.42
C ASP A 73 -16.17 4.96 -26.72
N SER A 74 -17.29 5.69 -26.63
CA SER A 74 -18.14 6.01 -27.79
C SER A 74 -17.54 7.03 -28.79
N ILE A 75 -16.37 7.62 -28.49
CA ILE A 75 -15.74 8.65 -29.34
C ILE A 75 -14.77 7.97 -30.33
N PRO A 76 -15.11 7.85 -31.62
CA PRO A 76 -14.39 7.01 -32.58
C PRO A 76 -12.96 7.49 -32.90
N ASN A 77 -12.66 8.76 -32.60
CA ASN A 77 -11.42 9.41 -32.98
C ASN A 77 -10.18 8.88 -32.24
N HIS A 78 -10.36 8.05 -31.22
CA HIS A 78 -9.25 7.34 -30.57
C HIS A 78 -8.84 6.04 -31.29
N HIS A 79 -9.71 5.45 -32.12
CA HIS A 79 -9.49 4.12 -32.72
C HIS A 79 -8.62 4.10 -33.97
N GLN A 80 -8.31 5.25 -34.60
CA GLN A 80 -7.48 5.25 -35.81
C GLN A 80 -6.00 4.94 -35.55
N ALA A 81 -5.52 5.08 -34.30
CA ALA A 81 -4.15 4.73 -33.93
C ALA A 81 -3.99 3.27 -33.43
N GLU A 82 -5.07 2.56 -33.12
CA GLU A 82 -5.04 1.34 -32.30
C GLU A 82 -5.27 0.01 -33.03
N LYS A 83 -5.51 0.00 -34.35
CA LYS A 83 -5.70 -1.26 -35.12
C LYS A 83 -4.45 -2.16 -35.20
N ALA A 84 -3.36 -1.85 -34.49
CA ALA A 84 -2.09 -2.56 -34.60
C ALA A 84 -1.77 -3.59 -33.48
N SER A 85 -2.47 -3.65 -32.34
CA SER A 85 -2.22 -4.75 -31.39
C SER A 85 -3.38 -5.04 -30.45
N VAL A 86 -4.04 -6.19 -30.65
CA VAL A 86 -4.95 -6.80 -29.67
C VAL A 86 -4.11 -7.45 -28.56
N ALA A 87 -3.44 -6.63 -27.77
CA ALA A 87 -2.85 -7.07 -26.51
C ALA A 87 -3.89 -6.83 -25.42
N GLU A 88 -4.21 -7.86 -24.63
CA GLU A 88 -4.96 -7.64 -23.39
C GLU A 88 -4.24 -6.54 -22.59
N PRO A 89 -4.97 -5.52 -22.10
CA PRO A 89 -4.36 -4.47 -21.30
C PRO A 89 -3.73 -5.16 -20.09
N ALA A 90 -2.40 -5.08 -20.01
CA ALA A 90 -1.65 -5.56 -18.87
C ALA A 90 -2.16 -4.81 -17.63
N LEU A 91 -3.03 -5.49 -16.89
CA LEU A 91 -3.69 -4.97 -15.69
C LEU A 91 -2.62 -4.51 -14.69
N PHE A 92 -2.83 -3.31 -14.12
CA PHE A 92 -1.95 -2.59 -13.20
C PHE A 92 -1.16 -3.53 -12.26
N MET A 93 0.05 -3.95 -12.66
CA MET A 93 0.97 -4.61 -11.74
C MET A 93 1.97 -3.59 -11.24
N GLY A 94 1.62 -2.97 -10.11
CA GLY A 94 2.56 -2.35 -9.17
C GLY A 94 3.33 -1.09 -9.61
N GLN A 95 3.21 -0.65 -10.85
CA GLN A 95 3.82 0.60 -11.29
C GLN A 95 2.82 1.74 -11.12
N GLU A 96 3.14 2.68 -10.22
CA GLU A 96 2.46 3.96 -10.10
C GLU A 96 2.54 4.67 -11.45
N MET A 97 1.46 4.58 -12.23
CA MET A 97 1.38 5.28 -13.50
C MET A 97 1.12 6.74 -13.19
N ASP A 98 2.13 7.58 -13.39
CA ASP A 98 1.92 9.02 -13.48
C ASP A 98 0.86 9.25 -14.55
N LEU A 99 -0.34 9.66 -14.10
CA LEU A 99 -1.46 9.90 -15.00
C LEU A 99 -1.18 11.12 -15.89
N GLY A 100 -0.09 11.85 -15.64
CA GLY A 100 0.29 13.06 -16.33
C GLY A 100 -0.64 14.22 -15.98
N GLU A 101 -0.22 15.42 -16.37
CA GLU A 101 -1.05 16.61 -16.22
C GLU A 101 -2.32 16.45 -17.07
N PHE A 102 -3.48 16.35 -16.41
CA PHE A 102 -4.79 16.35 -17.05
C PHE A 102 -5.10 17.77 -17.53
N GLY A 103 -4.50 18.18 -18.65
CA GLY A 103 -4.68 19.49 -19.26
C GLY A 103 -4.23 19.45 -20.71
N GLY A 104 -5.18 19.36 -21.63
CA GLY A 104 -4.88 19.29 -23.06
C GLY A 104 -4.43 20.63 -23.61
N ASP A 105 -3.16 20.73 -23.97
CA ASP A 105 -2.61 21.80 -24.83
C ASP A 105 -1.73 21.24 -25.96
N ASN A 106 -1.99 20.03 -26.44
CA ASN A 106 -1.48 19.58 -27.75
C ASN A 106 -2.41 20.03 -28.89
N ILE A 107 -2.83 21.29 -28.85
CA ILE A 107 -3.47 21.95 -29.99
C ILE A 107 -2.33 22.57 -30.82
N GLY A 108 -1.83 21.80 -31.77
CA GLY A 108 -1.29 22.31 -33.03
C GLY A 108 -0.10 23.26 -32.95
N LEU A 109 1.11 22.72 -32.79
CA LEU A 109 2.29 23.28 -33.45
C LEU A 109 2.62 22.42 -34.68
N GLU A 110 1.70 22.44 -35.65
CA GLU A 110 2.07 22.28 -37.04
C GLU A 110 2.76 23.57 -37.50
N GLY A 111 4.07 23.53 -37.75
CA GLY A 111 4.75 24.64 -38.39
C GLY A 111 6.22 24.76 -38.03
N GLY A 112 7.07 24.01 -38.72
CA GLY A 112 8.52 24.13 -38.56
C GLY A 112 9.29 23.05 -39.32
N ASN A 113 9.04 22.99 -40.62
CA ASN A 113 9.80 22.18 -41.56
C ASN A 113 11.22 22.75 -41.63
N ASP A 114 12.22 22.11 -41.02
CA ASP A 114 13.63 22.25 -41.45
C ASP A 114 14.45 21.03 -41.00
N SER A 115 14.47 20.07 -41.93
CA SER A 115 15.57 19.17 -42.30
C SER A 115 16.85 19.28 -41.47
N ASP A 116 17.06 18.37 -40.53
CA ASP A 116 18.40 17.87 -40.27
C ASP A 116 18.36 16.35 -40.06
N ALA A 117 18.98 15.64 -40.99
CA ALA A 117 18.97 14.19 -41.08
C ALA A 117 20.09 13.63 -40.19
N GLY A 118 19.74 13.24 -38.97
CA GLY A 118 20.68 12.61 -38.03
C GLY A 118 20.01 11.56 -37.16
N GLU A 119 20.23 10.29 -37.52
CA GLU A 119 20.08 9.07 -36.71
C GLU A 119 18.71 8.74 -36.09
N CYS A 120 18.01 7.86 -36.81
CA CYS A 120 16.71 7.27 -36.52
C CYS A 120 16.81 6.23 -35.38
N GLY A 121 16.60 6.69 -34.14
CA GLY A 121 16.38 5.83 -32.96
C GLY A 121 14.90 5.65 -32.66
N ASP A 122 14.50 4.40 -32.40
CA ASP A 122 13.16 3.81 -32.13
C ASP A 122 12.36 4.39 -30.92
N ALA A 123 12.47 5.69 -30.66
CA ALA A 123 11.80 6.37 -29.54
C ALA A 123 10.31 6.65 -29.80
N GLY A 124 9.86 6.64 -31.06
CA GLY A 124 8.46 6.94 -31.42
C GLY A 124 7.46 5.84 -31.04
N THR A 125 7.90 4.57 -31.02
CA THR A 125 7.01 3.42 -30.85
C THR A 125 6.62 3.23 -29.38
N GLN A 126 7.51 3.53 -28.43
CA GLN A 126 7.25 3.34 -26.99
C GLN A 126 6.19 4.29 -26.42
N GLY A 127 6.15 5.55 -26.88
CA GLY A 127 5.20 6.54 -26.36
C GLY A 127 3.73 6.23 -26.70
N THR A 128 3.47 5.64 -27.87
CA THR A 128 2.10 5.29 -28.31
C THR A 128 1.50 4.15 -27.49
N HIS A 129 2.28 3.10 -27.21
CA HIS A 129 1.85 1.98 -26.38
C HIS A 129 1.54 2.40 -24.94
N GLN A 130 2.34 3.28 -24.35
CA GLN A 130 2.10 3.78 -22.99
C GLN A 130 0.81 4.61 -22.92
N ALA A 131 0.54 5.46 -23.91
CA ALA A 131 -0.68 6.27 -23.98
C ALA A 131 -1.94 5.40 -24.12
N ALA A 132 -1.92 4.37 -24.98
CA ALA A 132 -3.01 3.42 -25.13
C ALA A 132 -3.30 2.66 -23.83
N SER A 133 -2.25 2.14 -23.17
CA SER A 133 -2.38 1.46 -21.87
C SER A 133 -2.98 2.37 -20.80
N ARG A 134 -2.57 3.64 -20.75
CA ARG A 134 -3.13 4.64 -19.82
C ARG A 134 -4.60 4.92 -20.09
N ASN A 135 -4.99 5.05 -21.37
CA ASN A 135 -6.38 5.29 -21.74
C ASN A 135 -7.28 4.09 -21.38
N ALA A 136 -6.81 2.87 -21.62
CA ALA A 136 -7.52 1.64 -21.22
C ALA A 136 -7.71 1.58 -19.69
N ALA A 137 -6.67 1.89 -18.93
CA ALA A 137 -6.73 2.02 -17.48
C ALA A 137 -7.77 3.06 -17.01
N LEU A 138 -7.79 4.24 -17.64
CA LEU A 138 -8.76 5.29 -17.34
C LEU A 138 -10.20 4.87 -17.66
N LEU A 139 -10.42 4.13 -18.75
CA LEU A 139 -11.75 3.58 -19.08
C LEU A 139 -12.24 2.62 -17.99
N VAL A 140 -11.37 1.74 -17.48
CA VAL A 140 -11.68 0.82 -16.38
C VAL A 140 -12.07 1.60 -15.11
N ILE A 141 -11.29 2.61 -14.73
CA ILE A 141 -11.59 3.45 -13.55
C ILE A 141 -12.94 4.15 -13.72
N LYS A 142 -13.19 4.77 -14.88
CA LYS A 142 -14.46 5.45 -15.18
C LYS A 142 -15.64 4.48 -15.12
N ALA A 143 -15.48 3.26 -15.64
CA ALA A 143 -16.53 2.24 -15.60
C ALA A 143 -16.86 1.83 -14.16
N VAL A 144 -15.83 1.58 -13.33
CA VAL A 144 -16.01 1.27 -11.90
C VAL A 144 -16.73 2.41 -11.16
N VAL A 145 -16.37 3.66 -11.42
CA VAL A 145 -17.04 4.84 -10.83
C VAL A 145 -18.51 4.88 -11.23
N CYS A 146 -18.83 4.76 -12.53
CA CYS A 146 -20.21 4.82 -13.02
C CYS A 146 -21.07 3.70 -12.43
N ILE A 147 -20.56 2.46 -12.44
CA ILE A 147 -21.28 1.30 -11.88
C ILE A 147 -21.45 1.48 -10.37
N SER A 148 -20.44 1.95 -9.64
CA SER A 148 -20.54 2.21 -8.20
C SER A 148 -21.65 3.20 -7.84
N ILE A 149 -21.90 4.20 -8.68
CA ILE A 149 -23.02 5.15 -8.50
C ILE A 149 -24.36 4.44 -8.66
N PHE A 150 -24.49 3.55 -9.66
CA PHE A 150 -25.72 2.75 -9.86
C PHE A 150 -25.97 1.80 -8.70
N LEU A 151 -24.92 1.14 -8.19
CA LEU A 151 -25.03 0.23 -7.05
C LEU A 151 -25.44 0.97 -5.78
N GLN A 152 -24.79 2.11 -5.46
CA GLN A 152 -25.13 2.90 -4.29
C GLN A 152 -26.57 3.44 -4.36
N SER A 153 -27.02 3.85 -5.55
CA SER A 153 -28.39 4.33 -5.78
C SER A 153 -29.44 3.23 -5.59
N SER A 154 -29.07 1.98 -5.86
CA SER A 154 -29.96 0.81 -5.71
C SER A 154 -29.93 0.25 -4.28
N ASN A 155 -28.78 0.33 -3.62
CA ASN A 155 -28.58 -0.09 -2.24
C ASN A 155 -27.56 0.83 -1.57
N GLU A 156 -28.00 1.63 -0.60
CA GLU A 156 -27.16 2.60 0.12
C GLU A 156 -25.94 1.98 0.82
N ARG A 157 -25.97 0.65 1.06
CA ARG A 157 -24.86 -0.10 1.65
C ARG A 157 -23.78 -0.46 0.65
N CYS A 158 -24.07 -0.44 -0.66
CA CYS A 158 -23.12 -0.70 -1.74
C CYS A 158 -22.29 0.55 -2.04
N ASN A 159 -21.49 0.96 -1.07
CA ASN A 159 -20.75 2.21 -1.06
C ASN A 159 -19.25 1.99 -0.86
N HIS A 160 -18.71 0.84 -1.29
CA HIS A 160 -17.29 0.49 -1.06
C HIS A 160 -16.30 1.45 -1.71
N LEU A 161 -16.49 1.79 -2.99
CA LEU A 161 -15.67 2.79 -3.67
C LEU A 161 -15.80 4.15 -2.97
N GLN A 162 -17.03 4.58 -2.69
CA GLN A 162 -17.32 5.86 -2.06
C GLN A 162 -16.69 5.95 -0.67
N GLY A 163 -16.74 4.88 0.13
CA GLY A 163 -16.12 4.82 1.45
C GLY A 163 -14.60 4.99 1.37
N THR A 164 -13.96 4.31 0.42
CA THR A 164 -12.51 4.42 0.20
C THR A 164 -12.12 5.82 -0.27
N LEU A 165 -12.81 6.37 -1.26
CA LEU A 165 -12.57 7.74 -1.73
C LEU A 165 -12.78 8.76 -0.61
N SER A 166 -13.77 8.55 0.26
CA SER A 166 -14.01 9.42 1.40
C SER A 166 -12.89 9.39 2.44
N PHE A 167 -12.29 8.22 2.71
CA PHE A 167 -11.09 8.14 3.56
C PHE A 167 -9.92 8.90 2.94
N PHE A 168 -9.70 8.72 1.64
CA PHE A 168 -8.69 9.46 0.91
C PHE A 168 -8.93 10.98 1.02
N PHE A 169 -10.13 11.47 0.70
CA PHE A 169 -10.47 12.89 0.80
C PHE A 169 -10.32 13.44 2.24
N HIS A 170 -10.66 12.65 3.24
CA HIS A 170 -10.45 13.02 4.63
C HIS A 170 -8.95 13.14 4.96
N SER A 171 -8.13 12.19 4.52
CA SER A 171 -6.67 12.19 4.73
C SER A 171 -5.97 13.35 4.03
N THR A 172 -6.46 13.78 2.86
CA THR A 172 -5.93 14.93 2.12
C THR A 172 -6.56 16.26 2.55
N SER A 173 -7.27 16.29 3.68
CA SER A 173 -7.89 17.49 4.25
C SER A 173 -8.82 18.25 3.27
N VAL A 174 -9.58 17.52 2.44
CA VAL A 174 -10.54 18.13 1.51
C VAL A 174 -11.61 18.88 2.31
N PRO A 175 -11.94 20.14 1.94
CA PRO A 175 -12.95 20.91 2.67
C PRO A 175 -14.30 20.19 2.76
N GLU A 176 -14.93 20.22 3.93
CA GLU A 176 -16.21 19.54 4.19
C GLU A 176 -17.31 19.84 3.15
N LYS A 177 -17.36 21.09 2.65
CA LYS A 177 -18.32 21.48 1.61
C LYS A 177 -18.13 20.70 0.30
N VAL A 178 -16.88 20.41 -0.06
CA VAL A 178 -16.54 19.60 -1.24
C VAL A 178 -16.93 18.14 -0.99
N ILE A 179 -16.58 17.58 0.16
CA ILE A 179 -16.97 16.20 0.54
C ILE A 179 -18.50 16.05 0.52
N LYS A 180 -19.23 17.02 1.07
CA LYS A 180 -20.71 17.02 1.05
C LYS A 180 -21.27 17.06 -0.37
N THR A 181 -20.65 17.85 -1.25
CA THR A 181 -21.04 17.93 -2.67
C THR A 181 -20.79 16.61 -3.39
N LEU A 182 -19.62 16.00 -3.19
CA LEU A 182 -19.28 14.68 -3.72
C LEU A 182 -20.18 13.58 -3.18
N ALA A 183 -20.59 13.67 -1.90
CA ALA A 183 -21.51 12.73 -1.30
C ALA A 183 -22.90 12.80 -1.94
N HIS A 184 -23.39 14.01 -2.25
CA HIS A 184 -24.62 14.20 -3.01
C HIS A 184 -24.50 13.71 -4.46
N ALA A 185 -23.30 13.74 -5.05
CA ALA A 185 -23.04 13.21 -6.39
C ALA A 185 -22.87 11.67 -6.43
N GLY A 186 -22.89 10.98 -5.29
CA GLY A 186 -22.68 9.53 -5.20
C GLY A 186 -21.21 9.09 -5.34
N LEU A 187 -20.26 10.01 -5.12
CA LEU A 187 -18.81 9.76 -5.20
C LEU A 187 -18.14 9.60 -3.83
N SER A 188 -18.86 9.93 -2.75
CA SER A 188 -18.38 9.92 -1.38
C SER A 188 -19.50 9.47 -0.44
N ILE A 189 -19.15 8.92 0.73
CA ILE A 189 -20.07 8.80 1.86
C ILE A 189 -20.20 10.14 2.59
N SER A 190 -21.20 10.26 3.47
CA SER A 190 -21.39 11.45 4.29
C SER A 190 -20.24 11.66 5.27
N ILE A 191 -19.94 12.93 5.62
CA ILE A 191 -18.90 13.27 6.62
C ILE A 191 -19.11 12.51 7.94
N LYS A 192 -20.36 12.43 8.43
CA LYS A 192 -20.69 11.67 9.64
C LYS A 192 -20.32 10.19 9.51
N SER A 193 -20.45 9.61 8.31
CA SER A 193 -20.03 8.23 8.05
C SER A 193 -18.51 8.09 8.05
N ILE A 194 -17.78 9.08 7.51
CA ILE A 194 -16.31 9.16 7.60
C ILE A 194 -15.87 9.18 9.06
N ASP A 195 -16.43 10.07 9.88
CA ASP A 195 -16.07 10.16 11.31
C ASP A 195 -16.30 8.85 12.05
N ASN A 196 -17.40 8.13 11.74
CA ASN A 196 -17.67 6.83 12.32
C ASN A 196 -16.64 5.78 11.88
N ALA A 197 -16.22 5.82 10.62
CA ALA A 197 -15.22 4.92 10.07
C ALA A 197 -13.84 5.16 10.68
N VAL A 198 -13.40 6.42 10.76
CA VAL A 198 -12.17 6.80 11.45
C VAL A 198 -12.21 6.33 12.90
N LYS A 199 -13.30 6.60 13.64
CA LYS A 199 -13.46 6.11 15.02
C LYS A 199 -13.43 4.58 15.13
N SER A 200 -14.03 3.87 14.18
CA SER A 200 -14.01 2.40 14.13
C SER A 200 -12.59 1.88 13.96
N VAL A 201 -11.87 2.39 12.95
CA VAL A 201 -10.48 2.02 12.65
C VAL A 201 -9.55 2.38 13.82
N SER A 202 -9.64 3.59 14.36
CA SER A 202 -8.83 3.99 15.53
C SER A 202 -9.10 3.11 16.75
N LYS A 203 -10.35 2.69 16.97
CA LYS A 203 -10.71 1.78 18.07
C LYS A 203 -10.14 0.39 17.84
N GLU A 204 -10.21 -0.13 16.61
CA GLU A 204 -9.61 -1.41 16.25
C GLU A 204 -8.10 -1.39 16.48
N ILE A 205 -7.39 -0.42 15.89
CA ILE A 205 -5.93 -0.25 16.04
C ILE A 205 -5.57 -0.12 17.53
N SER A 206 -6.28 0.70 18.31
CA SER A 206 -6.05 0.81 19.74
C SER A 206 -6.19 -0.53 20.49
N ASN A 207 -7.15 -1.37 20.09
CA ASN A 207 -7.30 -2.70 20.68
C ASN A 207 -6.17 -3.65 20.25
N GLN A 208 -5.71 -3.57 19.00
CA GLN A 208 -4.57 -4.33 18.51
C GLN A 208 -3.28 -3.93 19.24
N ILE A 209 -3.02 -2.63 19.38
CA ILE A 209 -1.91 -2.06 20.17
C ILE A 209 -1.94 -2.60 21.59
N LYS A 210 -3.09 -2.52 22.28
CA LYS A 210 -3.23 -3.05 23.65
C LYS A 210 -2.95 -4.55 23.72
N LYS A 211 -3.52 -5.31 22.80
CA LYS A 211 -3.33 -6.77 22.75
C LYS A 211 -1.85 -7.11 22.53
N SER A 212 -1.18 -6.43 21.60
CA SER A 212 0.24 -6.64 21.31
C SER A 212 1.11 -6.24 22.49
N ALA A 213 0.92 -5.05 23.04
CA ALA A 213 1.67 -4.55 24.20
C ALA A 213 1.53 -5.46 25.44
N GLN A 214 0.33 -6.00 25.69
CA GLN A 214 0.08 -6.92 26.80
C GLN A 214 0.83 -8.24 26.70
N THR A 215 1.28 -8.65 25.50
CA THR A 215 2.13 -9.84 25.36
C THR A 215 3.53 -9.62 25.92
N LEU A 216 3.96 -8.36 26.08
CA LEU A 216 5.35 -7.97 26.37
C LEU A 216 6.38 -8.55 25.36
N CYS A 217 5.90 -9.04 24.21
CA CYS A 217 6.68 -9.61 23.12
C CYS A 217 6.65 -8.67 21.91
N SER A 218 6.71 -7.36 22.16
CA SER A 218 6.69 -6.33 21.11
C SER A 218 7.70 -5.24 21.45
N SER A 219 8.34 -4.71 20.41
CA SER A 219 9.17 -3.51 20.51
C SER A 219 8.33 -2.28 20.20
N PHE A 220 8.67 -1.16 20.84
CA PHE A 220 8.15 0.15 20.49
C PHE A 220 9.20 0.88 19.69
N ALA A 221 8.83 1.38 18.52
CA ALA A 221 9.66 2.29 17.74
C ALA A 221 9.02 3.67 17.80
N TYR A 222 9.79 4.67 18.23
CA TYR A 222 9.38 6.06 18.27
C TYR A 222 10.10 6.81 17.16
N ASP A 223 9.37 7.64 16.43
CA ASP A 223 9.94 8.52 15.43
C ASP A 223 9.38 9.94 15.56
N ASN A 224 10.21 10.94 15.34
CA ASN A 224 9.80 12.33 15.37
C ASN A 224 9.21 12.69 14.01
N PHE A 225 7.94 13.06 14.03
CA PHE A 225 7.18 13.46 12.88
C PHE A 225 6.97 14.98 12.91
N ASP A 226 7.68 15.66 12.02
CA ASP A 226 7.61 17.11 11.86
C ASP A 226 6.73 17.47 10.65
N MET A 227 5.64 18.19 10.89
CA MET A 227 4.75 18.71 9.85
C MET A 227 4.98 20.22 9.67
N ASP A 228 5.40 20.60 8.47
CA ASP A 228 5.47 22.01 8.06
C ASP A 228 4.20 22.39 7.27
N PHE A 229 3.25 23.04 7.93
CA PHE A 229 2.06 23.60 7.29
C PHE A 229 2.41 24.92 6.59
N LYS A 230 2.94 24.78 5.38
CA LYS A 230 3.26 25.92 4.52
C LYS A 230 1.99 26.64 4.08
N MET A 231 1.92 27.93 4.36
CA MET A 231 0.91 28.82 3.82
C MET A 231 1.46 29.53 2.58
N TRP A 232 0.68 29.56 1.49
CA TRP A 232 1.08 30.23 0.24
C TRP A 232 1.43 31.71 0.44
N GLN A 233 0.69 32.40 1.30
CA GLN A 233 0.96 33.77 1.73
C GLN A 233 0.73 33.88 3.25
N PRO A 234 1.80 33.86 4.06
CA PRO A 234 1.70 34.11 5.48
C PRO A 234 1.15 35.52 5.73
N THR A 235 0.12 35.64 6.56
CA THR A 235 -0.38 36.92 7.04
C THR A 235 0.01 37.12 8.50
N LEU A 236 -0.10 38.35 9.02
CA LEU A 236 0.16 38.64 10.44
C LEU A 236 -0.68 37.73 11.36
N GLU A 237 -1.91 37.41 10.93
CA GLU A 237 -2.88 36.61 11.68
C GLU A 237 -2.73 35.10 11.43
N LYS A 238 -2.09 34.69 10.33
CA LYS A 238 -1.87 33.29 9.98
C LYS A 238 -0.45 33.10 9.44
N GLN A 239 0.44 32.68 10.31
CA GLN A 239 1.81 32.31 9.95
C GLN A 239 1.87 30.83 9.56
N SER A 240 2.94 30.43 8.88
CA SER A 240 3.25 29.00 8.69
C SER A 240 3.36 28.33 10.05
N LEU A 241 2.72 27.16 10.20
CA LEU A 241 2.73 26.42 11.45
C LEU A 241 3.65 25.22 11.32
N PHE A 242 4.67 25.16 12.17
CA PHE A 242 5.49 23.96 12.34
C PHE A 242 4.95 23.18 13.53
N VAL A 243 4.49 21.95 13.29
CA VAL A 243 4.00 21.05 14.34
C VAL A 243 4.96 19.88 14.43
N SER A 244 5.61 19.75 15.58
CA SER A 244 6.41 18.57 15.91
C SER A 244 5.55 17.61 16.74
N ALA A 245 5.52 16.35 16.33
CA ALA A 245 4.85 15.27 17.04
C ALA A 245 5.79 14.06 17.14
N THR A 246 5.63 13.23 18.16
CA THR A 246 6.32 11.94 18.21
C THR A 246 5.30 10.86 17.87
N SER A 247 5.54 10.14 16.78
CA SER A 247 4.80 8.95 16.40
C SER A 247 5.41 7.72 17.08
N ALA A 248 4.59 6.71 17.33
CA ALA A 248 5.05 5.44 17.89
C ALA A 248 4.35 4.30 17.19
N THR A 249 5.10 3.27 16.80
CA THR A 249 4.53 2.03 16.27
C THR A 249 4.94 0.84 17.14
N ILE A 250 4.07 -0.15 17.20
CA ILE A 250 4.34 -1.43 17.87
C ILE A 250 4.77 -2.45 16.83
N ILE A 251 5.92 -3.06 17.07
CA ILE A 251 6.50 -4.11 16.23
C ILE A 251 6.51 -5.41 17.04
N PRO A 252 5.59 -6.36 16.78
CA PRO A 252 5.63 -7.68 17.38
C PRO A 252 6.98 -8.38 17.09
N LEU A 253 7.60 -8.96 18.12
CA LEU A 253 8.88 -9.65 17.97
C LEU A 253 8.66 -11.02 17.31
N TYR A 254 9.25 -11.21 16.14
CA TYR A 254 9.11 -12.47 15.40
C TYR A 254 9.72 -13.66 16.17
N GLY A 255 8.99 -14.77 16.23
CA GLY A 255 9.41 -16.00 16.89
C GLY A 255 9.40 -15.94 18.43
N VAL A 256 8.98 -14.82 19.03
CA VAL A 256 8.89 -14.67 20.48
C VAL A 256 7.47 -14.96 20.94
N HIS A 257 7.23 -16.19 21.38
CA HIS A 257 5.91 -16.65 21.86
C HIS A 257 5.81 -16.72 23.39
N SER A 258 6.95 -16.69 24.10
CA SER A 258 7.02 -16.67 25.56
C SER A 258 7.96 -15.56 26.02
N THR A 259 7.55 -14.89 27.09
CA THR A 259 8.37 -13.91 27.81
C THR A 259 9.62 -14.53 28.43
N ASP A 260 9.67 -15.86 28.60
CA ASP A 260 10.85 -16.56 29.13
C ASP A 260 12.08 -16.38 28.22
N VAL A 261 11.86 -16.25 26.91
CA VAL A 261 12.95 -15.98 25.95
C VAL A 261 13.51 -14.56 26.15
N LEU A 262 12.75 -13.68 26.80
CA LEU A 262 13.12 -12.31 27.12
C LEU A 262 13.70 -12.14 28.53
N CYS A 263 14.17 -13.21 29.20
CA CYS A 263 14.76 -13.11 30.55
C CYS A 263 15.85 -12.03 30.68
N CYS A 264 16.68 -11.85 29.64
CA CYS A 264 17.71 -10.81 29.63
C CYS A 264 17.13 -9.39 29.68
N SER A 265 15.93 -9.17 29.13
CA SER A 265 15.28 -7.85 29.15
C SER A 265 14.82 -7.46 30.55
N ALA A 266 14.29 -8.42 31.32
CA ALA A 266 13.89 -8.18 32.71
C ALA A 266 15.10 -7.89 33.60
N GLU A 267 16.20 -8.63 33.40
CA GLU A 267 17.45 -8.39 34.13
C GLU A 267 18.09 -7.04 33.74
N LEU A 268 18.04 -6.68 32.45
CA LEU A 268 18.54 -5.39 31.97
C LEU A 268 17.71 -4.23 32.56
N TRP A 269 16.38 -4.32 32.50
CA TRP A 269 15.48 -3.31 33.06
C TRP A 269 15.63 -3.17 34.59
N ALA A 270 15.80 -4.28 35.31
CA ALA A 270 16.08 -4.27 36.74
C ALA A 270 17.34 -3.48 37.12
N LYS A 271 18.31 -3.38 36.20
CA LYS A 271 19.59 -2.68 36.37
C LYS A 271 19.65 -1.31 35.69
N ASP A 272 18.60 -0.93 34.96
CA ASP A 272 18.55 0.27 34.14
C ASP A 272 18.47 1.56 35.01
N PRO A 273 19.29 2.59 34.77
CA PRO A 273 19.23 3.86 35.50
C PRO A 273 17.89 4.60 35.38
N CYS A 274 17.14 4.36 34.30
CA CYS A 274 15.83 4.93 34.04
C CYS A 274 14.69 4.12 34.66
N ASN A 275 14.95 2.94 35.24
CA ASN A 275 13.94 2.22 36.02
C ASN A 275 13.66 3.01 37.33
N PRO A 276 12.41 3.39 37.63
CA PRO A 276 12.08 4.13 38.85
C PRO A 276 12.37 3.36 40.14
N ASN A 277 12.46 2.02 40.06
CA ASN A 277 12.78 1.13 41.17
C ASN A 277 13.89 0.12 40.75
N PRO A 278 15.13 0.58 40.53
CA PRO A 278 16.19 -0.31 40.09
C PRO A 278 16.56 -1.27 41.23
N THR A 279 16.70 -2.55 40.91
CA THR A 279 17.12 -3.58 41.87
C THR A 279 18.60 -3.42 42.24
N SER A 280 19.36 -2.69 41.41
CA SER A 280 20.71 -2.22 41.70
C SER A 280 20.94 -0.85 41.06
N PHE A 281 21.38 0.16 41.84
CA PHE A 281 21.86 1.45 41.33
C PHE A 281 23.15 1.27 40.48
N PRO A 282 23.45 2.16 39.50
CA PRO A 282 24.15 1.74 38.30
C PRO A 282 25.65 1.46 38.51
N LEU A 283 26.12 0.37 37.89
CA LEU A 283 27.52 0.22 37.45
C LEU A 283 27.77 0.93 36.11
N ILE A 284 26.73 1.48 35.47
CA ILE A 284 26.79 2.13 34.15
C ILE A 284 27.23 3.59 34.31
N SER A 285 28.46 3.79 34.79
CA SER A 285 29.24 4.98 34.47
C SER A 285 30.57 4.62 33.82
N GLU A 286 30.93 3.33 33.68
CA GLU A 286 32.34 3.00 33.53
C GLU A 286 32.80 2.26 32.28
N THR A 287 32.06 1.85 31.24
CA THR A 287 32.56 1.01 30.09
C THR A 287 33.23 -0.34 30.47
N LYS A 288 33.96 -0.42 31.59
CA LYS A 288 34.48 -1.59 32.29
C LYS A 288 33.46 -2.71 32.48
N PRO A 289 32.16 -2.47 32.80
CA PRO A 289 31.22 -3.57 32.92
C PRO A 289 30.90 -4.26 31.58
N MET A 290 30.93 -3.57 30.43
CA MET A 290 30.83 -4.25 29.13
C MET A 290 32.08 -5.10 28.83
N ILE A 291 33.27 -4.58 29.16
CA ILE A 291 34.52 -5.35 29.08
C ILE A 291 34.48 -6.54 30.05
N MET A 292 33.85 -6.41 31.21
CA MET A 292 33.74 -7.48 32.19
C MET A 292 32.73 -8.54 31.76
N LEU A 293 31.59 -8.16 31.19
CA LEU A 293 30.65 -9.08 30.54
C LEU A 293 31.33 -9.82 29.38
N HIS A 294 32.11 -9.12 28.56
CA HIS A 294 32.94 -9.71 27.50
C HIS A 294 34.02 -10.68 28.03
N LYS A 295 34.56 -10.43 29.23
CA LYS A 295 35.53 -11.31 29.90
C LYS A 295 34.88 -12.50 30.64
N LEU A 296 33.66 -12.32 31.13
CA LEU A 296 32.83 -13.39 31.71
C LEU A 296 32.21 -14.28 30.63
N ASP A 297 32.20 -13.78 29.39
CA ASP A 297 31.68 -14.46 28.24
C ASP A 297 32.40 -15.80 28.00
N THR A 298 31.63 -16.89 28.11
CA THR A 298 32.09 -18.23 27.81
C THR A 298 32.41 -18.44 26.33
N TYR A 299 32.07 -17.48 25.45
CA TYR A 299 32.43 -17.50 24.02
C TYR A 299 33.94 -17.62 23.73
N SER A 300 34.80 -17.25 24.68
CA SER A 300 36.26 -17.39 24.54
C SER A 300 36.80 -18.70 25.11
N LYS A 301 35.98 -19.47 25.84
CA LYS A 301 36.40 -20.77 26.36
C LYS A 301 36.35 -21.81 25.24
N GLN A 302 37.49 -22.41 24.93
CA GLN A 302 37.53 -23.56 24.03
C GLN A 302 36.94 -24.79 24.75
N PRO A 303 35.90 -25.42 24.20
CA PRO A 303 35.34 -26.63 24.80
C PRO A 303 36.30 -27.82 24.71
N HIS A 304 37.19 -27.81 23.71
CA HIS A 304 38.24 -28.82 23.51
C HIS A 304 39.51 -28.16 22.94
N PRO A 305 40.73 -28.63 23.27
CA PRO A 305 41.99 -28.08 22.74
C PRO A 305 42.12 -28.08 21.21
N ASN A 306 41.31 -28.88 20.50
CA ASN A 306 41.31 -28.97 19.04
C ASN A 306 40.09 -28.31 18.37
N SER A 307 39.14 -27.79 19.14
CA SER A 307 37.96 -27.10 18.62
C SER A 307 38.17 -25.59 18.74
N LEU A 308 37.76 -24.85 17.72
CA LEU A 308 37.66 -23.40 17.81
C LEU A 308 36.65 -23.03 18.91
N SER A 309 36.86 -21.91 19.61
CA SER A 309 35.79 -21.37 20.45
C SER A 309 34.65 -20.85 19.57
N LEU A 310 33.42 -20.78 20.10
CA LEU A 310 32.26 -20.22 19.37
C LEU A 310 32.57 -18.85 18.74
N ARG A 311 33.35 -18.01 19.42
CA ARG A 311 33.82 -16.73 18.88
C ARG A 311 34.76 -16.91 17.68
N GLN A 312 35.71 -17.83 17.78
CA GLN A 312 36.64 -18.13 16.69
C GLN A 312 35.91 -18.75 15.50
N GLU A 313 34.91 -19.62 15.73
CA GLU A 313 34.05 -20.14 14.67
C GLU A 313 33.27 -19.03 13.97
N ALA A 314 32.67 -18.11 14.72
CA ALA A 314 31.98 -16.95 14.16
C ALA A 314 32.93 -16.02 13.35
N PHE A 315 34.16 -15.81 13.83
CA PHE A 315 35.16 -15.04 13.07
C PHE A 315 35.61 -15.77 11.81
N VAL A 316 35.87 -17.08 11.89
CA VAL A 316 36.25 -17.91 10.75
C VAL A 316 35.12 -17.91 9.72
N TRP A 317 33.87 -18.05 10.17
CA TRP A 317 32.69 -17.94 9.33
C TRP A 317 32.63 -16.57 8.62
N HIS A 318 32.81 -15.47 9.36
CA HIS A 318 32.74 -14.12 8.82
C HIS A 318 33.85 -13.85 7.79
N VAL A 319 35.09 -14.24 8.09
CA VAL A 319 36.23 -14.12 7.18
C VAL A 319 36.01 -14.99 5.93
N HIS A 320 35.53 -16.23 6.10
CA HIS A 320 35.23 -17.13 5.00
C HIS A 320 34.14 -16.54 4.09
N ASN A 321 33.05 -16.03 4.66
CA ASN A 321 31.95 -15.41 3.91
C ASN A 321 32.40 -14.15 3.15
N ILE A 322 33.22 -13.28 3.77
CA ILE A 322 33.75 -12.10 3.08
C ILE A 322 34.65 -12.51 1.91
N LEU A 323 35.61 -13.40 2.14
CA LEU A 323 36.58 -13.77 1.11
C LEU A 323 35.88 -14.48 -0.05
N VAL A 324 35.04 -15.48 0.24
CA VAL A 324 34.48 -16.34 -0.81
C VAL A 324 33.23 -15.74 -1.47
N CYS A 325 32.31 -15.14 -0.72
CA CYS A 325 31.05 -14.63 -1.28
C CYS A 325 31.19 -13.20 -1.83
N HIS A 326 32.13 -12.40 -1.32
CA HIS A 326 32.26 -10.98 -1.69
C HIS A 326 33.63 -10.62 -2.31
N GLY A 327 34.64 -11.50 -2.20
CA GLY A 327 35.97 -11.26 -2.77
C GLY A 327 36.07 -11.68 -4.24
N GLN A 328 36.38 -10.74 -5.12
CA GLN A 328 36.47 -10.98 -6.58
C GLN A 328 37.51 -12.05 -6.98
N HIS A 329 38.56 -12.26 -6.17
CA HIS A 329 39.66 -13.16 -6.51
C HIS A 329 39.62 -14.52 -5.82
N PHE A 330 38.73 -14.73 -4.85
CA PHE A 330 38.75 -15.92 -3.98
C PHE A 330 37.62 -16.92 -4.29
N GLY A 331 36.76 -16.66 -5.27
CA GLY A 331 35.64 -17.55 -5.62
C GLY A 331 36.07 -18.96 -6.03
N HIS A 332 37.31 -19.16 -6.50
CA HIS A 332 37.83 -20.49 -6.84
C HIS A 332 37.98 -21.41 -5.61
N PHE A 333 38.18 -20.84 -4.41
CA PHE A 333 38.23 -21.61 -3.17
C PHE A 333 36.87 -22.12 -2.71
N LEU A 334 35.75 -21.66 -3.30
CA LEU A 334 34.42 -22.17 -2.99
C LEU A 334 34.32 -23.69 -3.24
N MET A 335 35.01 -24.20 -4.26
CA MET A 335 35.06 -25.65 -4.54
C MET A 335 35.83 -26.44 -3.48
N GLU A 336 36.85 -25.84 -2.86
CA GLU A 336 37.70 -26.51 -1.87
C GLU A 336 37.14 -26.38 -0.44
N LEU A 337 36.60 -25.20 -0.11
CA LEU A 337 36.12 -24.86 1.24
C LEU A 337 34.61 -25.12 1.42
N GLY A 338 33.86 -25.27 0.33
CA GLY A 338 32.40 -25.44 0.34
C GLY A 338 31.64 -24.15 0.62
N GLU A 339 30.30 -24.23 0.57
CA GLU A 339 29.45 -23.12 1.00
C GLU A 339 29.57 -22.91 2.50
N VAL A 340 29.61 -21.64 2.93
CA VAL A 340 29.70 -21.31 4.34
C VAL A 340 28.41 -21.75 5.04
N ASN A 341 28.52 -22.68 5.99
CA ASN A 341 27.39 -23.13 6.79
C ASN A 341 26.73 -21.91 7.45
N PRO A 342 25.46 -21.62 7.17
CA PRO A 342 24.81 -20.44 7.74
C PRO A 342 24.76 -20.54 9.27
N VAL A 343 25.40 -19.60 9.95
CA VAL A 343 25.29 -19.46 11.41
C VAL A 343 24.06 -18.61 11.70
N ASP A 344 23.12 -19.15 12.48
CA ASP A 344 21.94 -18.44 12.98
C ASP A 344 21.23 -17.59 11.94
N LYS A 345 20.94 -18.18 10.77
CA LYS A 345 20.18 -17.53 9.70
C LYS A 345 18.92 -16.92 10.29
N ILE A 346 18.89 -15.59 10.38
CA ILE A 346 17.68 -14.88 10.79
C ILE A 346 16.66 -15.12 9.69
N PRO A 347 15.53 -15.79 9.99
CA PRO A 347 14.51 -16.06 8.99
C PRO A 347 13.99 -14.72 8.46
N VAL A 348 14.06 -14.57 7.14
CA VAL A 348 13.43 -13.44 6.47
C VAL A 348 11.92 -13.60 6.67
N HIS A 349 11.33 -12.62 7.32
CA HIS A 349 9.89 -12.55 7.53
C HIS A 349 9.43 -11.13 7.19
N LYS A 350 8.17 -11.01 6.76
CA LYS A 350 7.55 -9.69 6.63
C LYS A 350 7.29 -9.16 8.04
N THR A 351 7.92 -8.04 8.38
CA THR A 351 7.67 -7.39 9.67
C THR A 351 6.24 -6.88 9.71
N GLU A 352 5.48 -7.33 10.70
CA GLU A 352 4.17 -6.78 11.03
C GLU A 352 4.37 -5.51 11.84
N GLN A 353 3.60 -4.47 11.54
CA GLN A 353 3.64 -3.20 12.26
C GLN A 353 2.21 -2.79 12.58
N VAL A 354 1.99 -2.35 13.82
CA VAL A 354 0.72 -1.75 14.23
C VAL A 354 0.99 -0.26 14.42
N PRO A 355 0.57 0.59 13.46
CA PRO A 355 0.84 2.03 13.47
C PRO A 355 0.09 2.79 14.57
#